data_AF-A0A7C1VDP1-F1
#
_entry.id   AF-A0A7C1VDP1-F1
#
_cell.length_a   1.000
_cell.length_b   1.000
_cell.length_c   1.000
_cell.angle_alpha   90.00
_cell.angle_beta   90.00
_cell.angle_gamma   90.00
#
_symmetry.space_group_name_H-M   'P 1'
#
loop_
_entity.id
_entity.type
_entity.pdbx_description
1 polymer ?
#
loop_
_entity_poly.entity_id
_entity_poly.type
_entity_poly.pdbx_seq_one_letter_code
_entity_poly.pdbx_strand_id
1 'polypeptide(L)' 'MHRNKTLPLLAVALLIAAWAACSTNISEPAGPVLLTRAHAHNDYEHEHPLQDALDLGFTSVEADI' A
#
# COMPACT_ATOMS: atom_id res chain seq x y z
N MET A 1 44.79 -28.44 2.91
CA MET A 1 44.22 -27.26 2.21
C MET A 1 42.92 -26.85 2.92
N HIS A 2 43.01 -26.10 4.02
CA HIS A 2 41.83 -25.63 4.78
C HIS A 2 41.33 -24.33 4.17
N ARG A 3 40.24 -24.40 3.40
CA ARG A 3 39.55 -23.21 2.89
C ARG A 3 38.93 -22.47 4.07
N ASN A 4 39.38 -21.24 4.29
CA ASN A 4 38.89 -20.31 5.30
C ASN A 4 37.45 -19.87 4.96
N LYS A 5 36.48 -20.30 5.78
CA LYS A 5 35.05 -19.97 5.62
C LYS A 5 34.69 -18.55 6.05
N THR A 6 35.65 -17.78 6.57
CA THR A 6 35.44 -16.41 7.06
C THR A 6 35.19 -15.42 5.93
N LEU A 7 35.85 -15.59 4.79
CA LEU A 7 35.70 -14.72 3.62
C LEU A 7 34.29 -14.74 3.00
N PRO A 8 33.65 -15.91 2.74
CA PRO A 8 32.29 -15.93 2.21
C PRO A 8 31.25 -15.44 3.22
N LEU A 9 31.46 -15.65 4.53
CA LEU A 9 30.56 -15.13 5.57
C LEU A 9 30.53 -13.59 5.59
N LEU A 10 31.69 -12.96 5.44
CA LEU A 10 31.82 -11.51 5.40
C LEU A 10 31.16 -10.92 4.13
N ALA A 11 31.30 -11.61 3.00
CA ALA A 11 30.65 -11.21 1.75
C ALA A 11 29.11 -11.28 1.84
N VAL A 12 28.56 -12.34 2.46
CA VAL A 12 27.12 -12.47 2.67
C VAL A 12 26.59 -11.38 3.62
N ALA A 13 27.32 -11.09 4.70
CA ALA A 13 26.95 -10.01 5.62
C ALA A 13 26.91 -8.63 4.93
N LEU A 14 27.88 -8.36 4.05
CA LEU A 14 27.91 -7.13 3.24
C LEU A 14 26.76 -7.04 2.25
N LEU A 15 26.37 -8.16 1.62
CA LEU A 15 25.22 -8.20 0.71
C LEU A 15 23.90 -7.94 1.43
N ILE A 16 23.71 -8.49 2.63
CA ILE A 16 22.51 -8.25 3.44
C ILE A 16 22.44 -6.77 3.87
N ALA A 17 23.56 -6.20 4.30
CA ALA A 17 23.64 -4.80 4.69
C ALA A 17 23.34 -3.85 3.50
N ALA A 18 23.86 -4.17 2.31
CA ALA A 18 23.58 -3.41 1.10
C ALA A 18 22.10 -3.49 0.67
N TRP A 19 21.46 -4.65 0.80
CA TRP A 19 20.04 -4.83 0.50
C TRP A 19 19.16 -4.05 1.49
N ALA A 20 19.47 -4.11 2.78
CA ALA A 20 18.76 -3.33 3.81
C ALA A 20 18.92 -1.81 3.60
N ALA A 21 20.11 -1.35 3.20
CA ALA A 21 20.36 0.05 2.88
C ALA A 21 19.65 0.53 1.60
N CYS A 22 19.27 -0.39 0.72
CA CYS A 22 18.52 -0.11 -0.53
C CYS A 22 17.01 -0.25 -0.35
N SER A 23 16.52 -0.53 0.86
CA SER A 23 15.09 -0.58 1.14
C SER A 23 14.52 0.83 0.99
N THR A 24 13.90 1.07 -0.15
CA THR A 24 13.25 2.32 -0.53
C THR A 24 12.10 2.61 0.42
N ASN A 25 11.92 3.90 0.74
CA ASN A 25 10.73 4.38 1.43
C ASN A 25 9.51 4.04 0.56
N ILE A 26 8.81 2.96 0.90
CA ILE A 26 7.46 2.72 0.41
C ILE A 26 6.64 3.86 1.01
N SER A 27 6.36 4.89 0.20
CA SER A 27 5.37 5.88 0.59
C SER A 27 4.06 5.14 0.70
N GLU A 28 3.45 5.14 1.89
CA GLU A 28 2.08 4.66 2.01
C GLU A 28 1.23 5.39 0.98
N PRO A 29 0.31 4.69 0.29
CA PRO A 29 -0.63 5.36 -0.59
C PRO A 29 -1.34 6.42 0.24
N ALA A 30 -1.23 7.68 -0.17
CA ALA A 30 -2.06 8.72 0.40
C ALA A 30 -3.51 8.27 0.20
N GLY A 31 -4.27 8.18 1.29
CA GLY A 31 -5.68 7.81 1.23
C GLY A 31 -6.45 8.72 0.27
N PRO A 32 -7.69 8.35 -0.10
CA PRO A 32 -8.47 9.11 -1.06
C PRO A 32 -8.67 10.55 -0.60
N VAL A 33 -8.66 11.48 -1.56
CA VAL A 33 -8.98 12.88 -1.29
C VAL A 33 -10.45 12.98 -0.91
N LEU A 34 -10.73 13.53 0.27
CA LEU A 34 -12.10 13.62 0.78
C LEU A 34 -12.94 14.59 -0.07
N LEU A 35 -14.01 14.06 -0.66
CA LEU A 35 -15.02 14.79 -1.41
C LEU A 35 -16.09 15.34 -0.46
N THR A 36 -15.71 16.30 0.39
CA THR A 36 -16.58 16.90 1.42
C THR A 36 -17.82 17.63 0.89
N ARG A 37 -17.86 17.91 -0.42
CA ARG A 37 -18.98 18.57 -1.11
C ARG A 37 -19.67 17.67 -2.14
N ALA A 38 -19.31 16.39 -2.19
CA ALA A 38 -19.94 15.41 -3.05
C ALA A 38 -20.80 14.46 -2.22
N HIS A 39 -21.82 13.91 -2.87
CA HIS A 39 -22.74 12.94 -2.29
C HIS A 39 -22.88 11.79 -3.27
N ALA A 40 -22.70 10.56 -2.81
CA ALA A 40 -22.95 9.37 -3.62
C ALA A 40 -24.43 8.99 -3.52
N HIS A 41 -25.01 8.52 -4.61
CA HIS A 41 -26.33 7.88 -4.60
C HIS A 41 -26.15 6.37 -4.71
N ASN A 42 -27.16 5.58 -4.33
CA ASN A 42 -27.10 4.13 -4.40
C ASN A 42 -26.96 3.66 -5.86
N ASP A 43 -25.82 3.06 -6.19
CA ASP A 43 -25.54 2.58 -7.53
C ASP A 43 -25.75 1.06 -7.61
N TYR A 44 -26.89 0.66 -8.16
CA TYR A 44 -27.24 -0.76 -8.29
C TYR A 44 -26.47 -1.51 -9.39
N GLU A 45 -25.68 -0.82 -10.22
CA GLU A 45 -24.84 -1.46 -11.23
C GLU A 45 -23.53 -1.98 -10.65
N HIS A 46 -23.11 -1.44 -9.50
CA HIS A 46 -21.91 -1.86 -8.80
C HIS A 46 -22.20 -2.98 -7.79
N GLU A 47 -21.24 -3.89 -7.61
CA GLU A 47 -21.37 -4.99 -6.65
C GLU A 47 -21.29 -4.51 -5.19
N HIS A 48 -20.53 -3.43 -4.95
CA HIS A 48 -20.28 -2.87 -3.62
C HIS A 48 -20.37 -1.33 -3.60
N PRO A 49 -21.51 -0.73 -3.97
CA PRO A 49 -21.62 0.71 -4.23
C PRO A 49 -21.21 1.60 -3.07
N LEU A 50 -21.49 1.17 -1.83
CA LEU A 50 -21.09 1.92 -0.63
C LEU A 50 -19.58 1.88 -0.39
N GLN A 51 -18.94 0.75 -0.65
CA GLN A 51 -17.50 0.59 -0.47
C GLN A 51 -16.74 1.36 -1.56
N ASP A 52 -17.23 1.27 -2.80
CA ASP A 52 -16.69 2.00 -3.94
C ASP A 52 -16.78 3.52 -3.71
N ALA A 53 -17.88 4.01 -3.14
CA ALA A 53 -18.02 5.41 -2.77
C ALA A 53 -16.97 5.85 -1.72
N LEU A 54 -16.67 5.03 -0.71
CA LEU A 54 -15.65 5.32 0.29
C LEU A 54 -14.24 5.34 -0.33
N ASP A 55 -13.95 4.40 -1.23
CA ASP A 55 -12.66 4.31 -1.92
C ASP A 55 -12.42 5.49 -2.87
N LEU A 56 -13.50 6.07 -3.41
CA LEU A 56 -13.46 7.31 -4.19
C LEU A 56 -13.41 8.59 -3.32
N GLY A 57 -13.50 8.45 -1.99
CA GLY A 57 -13.40 9.57 -1.05
C GLY A 57 -14.71 10.29 -0.77
N PHE A 58 -15.87 9.73 -1.14
CA PHE A 58 -17.15 10.30 -0.73
C PHE A 58 -17.29 10.27 0.80
N THR A 59 -17.84 11.35 1.34
CA THR A 59 -18.04 11.51 2.79
C THR A 59 -19.51 11.37 3.19
N SER A 60 -20.39 11.16 2.22
CA SER A 60 -21.83 11.10 2.39
C SER A 60 -22.44 10.30 1.25
N VAL A 61 -23.46 9.50 1.57
CA VAL A 61 -24.18 8.63 0.62
C VAL A 61 -25.67 8.56 0.97
N GLU A 62 -26.53 8.49 -0.05
CA GLU A 62 -27.96 8.21 0.04
C GLU A 62 -28.23 6.78 -0.40
N ALA A 63 -28.93 6.02 0.45
CA ALA A 63 -29.31 4.65 0.19
C ALA A 63 -30.84 4.52 0.15
N ASP A 64 -31.38 4.12 -1.00
CA ASP A 64 -32.78 3.75 -1.16
C ASP A 64 -33.03 2.34 -0.58
N ILE A 65 -34.10 2.17 0.21
CA ILE A 65 -34.50 0.91 0.89
C ILE A 65 -35.85 0.42 0.37
#